data_AF-A0A974B348-F1
#
_entry.id   AF-A0A974B348-F1
#
_cell.length_a   1.000
_cell.length_b   1.000
_cell.length_c   1.000
_cell.angle_alpha   90.00
_cell.angle_beta   90.00
_cell.angle_gamma   90.00
#
_symmetry.space_group_name_H-M   'P 1'
#
loop_
_entity.id
_entity.type
_entity.pdbx_description
1 polymer ?
#
loop_
_entity_poly.entity_id
_entity_poly.type
_entity_poly.pdbx_seq_one_letter_code
_entity_poly.pdbx_strand_id
1 'polypeptide(L)'
;EKFVFQASNPGQFENDSDVLWQRGHIPETIVYHGRVGINTDAPDEALVVCGNAKVMGRVMHPSDSRAKQNIREVDTNEQLRRITQMRLVEYDYKPEFASVMGIKDT
;
A
#
# COMPACT_ATOMS: atom_id res chain seq x y z
N GLU A 1 40.20 48.57 -0.64
CA GLU A 1 38.91 47.86 -0.82
C GLU A 1 39.16 46.37 -0.75
N LYS A 2 38.39 45.63 0.07
CA LYS A 2 38.53 44.17 0.21
C LYS A 2 37.42 43.52 -0.61
N PHE A 3 37.79 42.94 -1.74
CA PHE A 3 36.87 42.17 -2.58
C PHE A 3 36.75 40.75 -2.01
N VAL A 4 35.56 40.38 -1.56
CA VAL A 4 35.25 39.00 -1.17
C VAL A 4 34.89 38.25 -2.44
N PHE A 5 35.74 37.32 -2.85
CA PHE A 5 35.41 36.36 -3.89
C PHE A 5 34.61 35.23 -3.24
N GLN A 6 33.31 35.19 -3.52
CA GLN A 6 32.48 34.04 -3.18
C GLN A 6 32.95 32.88 -4.09
N ALA A 7 33.64 31.90 -3.52
CA ALA A 7 33.84 30.62 -4.17
C ALA A 7 32.49 29.92 -4.21
N SER A 8 31.72 30.14 -5.28
CA SER A 8 30.54 29.32 -5.58
C SER A 8 31.01 27.87 -5.73
N ASN A 9 30.54 27.00 -4.84
CA ASN A 9 30.85 25.58 -4.88
C ASN A 9 30.38 25.01 -6.23
N PRO A 10 31.27 24.50 -7.10
CA PRO A 10 30.91 24.06 -8.44
C PRO A 10 30.00 22.82 -8.46
N GLY A 11 29.76 22.20 -7.30
CA GLY A 11 28.92 21.00 -7.15
C GLY A 11 27.45 21.27 -6.83
N GLN A 12 26.97 22.53 -6.88
CA GLN A 12 25.60 22.88 -6.48
C GLN A 12 24.72 23.40 -7.63
N PHE A 13 24.95 22.90 -8.85
CA PHE A 13 24.07 23.21 -9.98
C PHE A 13 23.84 21.97 -10.84
N GLU A 14 23.06 21.02 -10.32
CA GLU A 14 21.94 20.38 -11.04
C GLU A 14 20.91 20.00 -9.96
N ASN A 15 19.81 20.75 -9.85
CA ASN A 15 18.59 20.21 -9.25
C ASN A 15 17.95 19.31 -10.31
N ASP A 16 18.62 18.22 -10.66
CA ASP A 16 17.90 17.04 -11.10
C ASP A 16 17.22 16.54 -9.83
N SER A 17 16.02 17.06 -9.59
CA SER A 17 15.16 16.63 -8.50
C SER A 17 14.64 15.24 -8.82
N ASP A 18 15.54 14.28 -8.99
CA ASP A 18 15.25 12.88 -8.82
C ASP A 18 14.71 12.78 -7.40
N VAL A 19 13.41 12.57 -7.30
CA VAL A 19 12.76 12.33 -6.01
C VAL A 19 13.37 11.04 -5.47
N LEU A 20 14.38 11.16 -4.63
CA LEU A 20 15.05 10.04 -4.00
C LEU A 20 14.30 9.65 -2.73
N TRP A 21 14.42 8.38 -2.33
CA TRP A 21 13.97 7.92 -1.03
C TRP A 21 14.78 8.62 0.06
N GLN A 22 14.11 9.28 1.00
CA GLN A 22 14.73 10.08 2.06
C GLN A 22 14.37 9.51 3.43
N ARG A 23 15.23 9.74 4.44
CA ARG A 23 14.91 9.35 5.81
C ARG A 23 13.73 10.18 6.32
N GLY A 24 12.71 9.52 6.87
CA GLY A 24 11.56 10.18 7.46
C GLY A 24 11.86 10.80 8.83
N HIS A 25 10.91 11.61 9.32
CA HIS A 25 11.05 12.29 10.60
C HIS A 25 10.96 11.33 11.81
N ILE A 26 10.37 10.16 11.62
CA ILE A 26 10.25 9.11 12.63
C ILE A 26 11.45 8.16 12.51
N PRO A 27 12.05 7.68 13.62
CA PRO A 27 13.12 6.69 13.57
C PRO A 27 12.77 5.50 12.68
N GLU A 28 13.76 5.02 11.92
CA GLU A 28 13.63 3.83 11.06
C GLU A 28 12.60 3.94 9.92
N THR A 29 12.18 5.16 9.57
CA THR A 29 11.29 5.40 8.42
C THR A 29 12.05 5.93 7.20
N ILE A 30 11.56 5.56 6.02
CA ILE A 30 11.98 6.09 4.72
C ILE A 30 10.72 6.59 4.01
N VAL A 31 10.81 7.76 3.39
CA VAL A 31 9.71 8.44 2.71
C VAL A 31 10.08 8.70 1.26
N TYR A 32 9.10 8.54 0.39
CA TYR A 32 9.16 8.90 -1.03
C TYR A 32 7.96 9.77 -1.36
N HIS A 33 8.18 10.89 -2.05
CA HIS A 33 7.13 11.85 -2.40
C HIS A 33 6.79 11.77 -3.90
N GLY A 34 6.00 10.76 -4.28
CA GLY A 34 5.58 10.52 -5.66
C GLY A 34 4.77 9.23 -5.77
N ARG A 35 4.59 8.73 -7.00
CA ARG A 35 3.95 7.42 -7.25
C ARG A 35 5.01 6.32 -7.34
N VAL A 36 4.77 5.19 -6.67
CA VAL A 36 5.68 4.03 -6.65
C VAL A 36 5.03 2.87 -7.40
N GLY A 37 5.68 2.40 -8.47
CA GLY A 37 5.29 1.19 -9.20
C GLY A 37 6.20 0.01 -8.85
N ILE A 38 5.62 -1.14 -8.47
CA ILE A 38 6.31 -2.43 -8.37
C ILE A 38 5.86 -3.28 -9.54
N ASN A 39 6.81 -3.66 -10.40
CA ASN A 39 6.57 -4.35 -11.68
C ASN A 39 5.66 -3.58 -12.66
N THR A 40 5.64 -2.25 -12.57
CA THR A 40 4.95 -1.36 -13.52
C THR A 40 5.69 -0.02 -13.58
N ASP A 41 5.74 0.58 -14.76
CA ASP A 41 6.30 1.90 -15.05
C ASP A 41 5.24 3.00 -15.11
N ALA A 42 3.96 2.63 -15.09
CA ALA A 42 2.82 3.54 -15.19
C ALA A 42 1.85 3.41 -14.00
N PRO A 43 2.29 3.71 -12.75
CA PRO A 43 1.38 3.73 -11.61
C PRO A 43 0.36 4.87 -11.73
N ASP A 44 -0.91 4.55 -11.61
CA ASP A 44 -2.04 5.48 -11.58
C ASP A 44 -2.33 5.99 -10.16
N GLU A 45 -2.01 5.20 -9.14
CA GLU A 45 -2.15 5.52 -7.72
C GLU A 45 -0.79 5.75 -7.02
N ALA A 46 -0.81 6.18 -5.76
CA ALA A 46 0.41 6.45 -4.97
C ALA A 46 1.34 5.22 -4.84
N LEU A 47 0.76 4.01 -4.79
CA LEU A 47 1.49 2.75 -4.81
C LEU A 47 0.71 1.74 -5.66
N VAL A 48 1.35 1.19 -6.69
CA VAL A 48 0.80 0.12 -7.54
C VAL A 48 1.72 -1.08 -7.52
N VAL A 49 1.16 -2.27 -7.28
CA VAL A 49 1.91 -3.52 -7.24
C VAL A 49 1.32 -4.51 -8.24
N CYS A 50 2.05 -4.77 -9.33
CA CYS A 50 1.73 -5.83 -10.28
C CYS A 50 2.36 -7.15 -9.79
N GLY A 51 1.77 -7.73 -8.74
CA GLY A 51 2.25 -8.94 -8.09
C GLY A 51 1.63 -9.17 -6.72
N ASN A 52 2.24 -10.05 -5.92
CA ASN A 52 1.80 -10.32 -4.56
C ASN A 52 2.44 -9.35 -3.56
N ALA A 53 1.64 -8.88 -2.59
CA ALA A 53 2.13 -8.09 -1.47
C ALA A 53 1.95 -8.86 -0.16
N LYS A 54 3.03 -9.05 0.61
CA LYS A 54 2.95 -9.54 1.99
C LYS A 54 2.89 -8.33 2.92
N VAL A 55 1.73 -8.10 3.54
CA VAL A 55 1.52 -7.00 4.48
C VAL A 55 1.45 -7.56 5.89
N MET A 56 2.28 -7.01 6.79
CA MET A 56 2.21 -7.29 8.22
C MET A 56 1.59 -6.07 8.92
N GLY A 57 0.63 -6.28 9.82
CA GLY A 57 -0.08 -5.19 10.52
C GLY A 57 -1.50 -4.96 9.98
N ARG A 58 -1.97 -3.71 10.02
CA ARG A 58 -3.36 -3.34 9.67
C ARG A 58 -3.43 -2.59 8.35
N VAL A 59 -4.21 -3.11 7.39
CA VAL A 59 -4.65 -2.34 6.21
C VAL A 59 -5.85 -1.49 6.62
N MET A 60 -5.71 -0.17 6.49
CA MET A 60 -6.76 0.77 6.88
C MET A 60 -7.86 0.87 5.82
N HIS A 61 -9.08 0.47 6.17
CA HIS A 61 -10.30 0.73 5.38
C HIS A 61 -11.25 1.62 6.19
N PRO A 62 -11.10 2.96 6.14
CA PRO A 62 -11.99 3.84 6.89
C PRO A 62 -13.42 3.73 6.33
N SER A 63 -14.37 3.46 7.22
CA SER A 63 -15.80 3.52 6.92
C SER A 63 -16.38 4.79 7.54
N ASP A 64 -16.35 5.89 6.79
CA ASP A 64 -16.89 7.18 7.23
C ASP A 64 -18.27 7.42 6.61
N SER A 65 -19.27 7.77 7.43
CA SER A 65 -20.62 8.07 6.96
C SER A 65 -20.66 9.34 6.09
N ARG A 66 -19.74 10.29 6.29
CA ARG A 66 -19.62 11.51 5.46
C ARG A 66 -19.18 11.20 4.04
N ALA A 67 -18.49 10.07 3.85
CA ALA A 67 -18.04 9.59 2.55
C ALA A 67 -19.06 8.64 1.88
N LYS A 68 -20.18 8.35 2.52
CA LYS A 68 -21.18 7.36 2.07
C LYS A 68 -22.53 8.02 1.82
N GLN A 69 -23.29 7.47 0.89
CA GLN A 69 -24.66 7.90 0.57
C GLN A 69 -25.60 6.70 0.60
N ASN A 70 -26.92 6.96 0.68
CA ASN A 70 -27.98 5.93 0.68
C ASN A 70 -27.85 4.88 1.79
N ILE A 71 -27.35 5.28 2.96
CA ILE A 71 -27.30 4.43 4.14
C ILE A 71 -28.73 4.21 4.63
N ARG A 72 -29.24 3.00 4.47
CA ARG A 72 -30.58 2.59 4.91
C ARG A 72 -30.52 1.17 5.45
N GLU A 73 -31.44 0.88 6.35
CA GLU A 73 -31.69 -0.49 6.79
C GLU A 73 -32.27 -1.31 5.64
N VAL A 74 -31.96 -2.61 5.64
CA VAL A 74 -32.42 -3.58 4.64
C VAL A 74 -33.13 -4.73 5.36
N ASP A 75 -34.09 -5.38 4.69
CA ASP A 75 -34.82 -6.50 5.29
C ASP A 75 -33.88 -7.68 5.62
N THR A 76 -33.81 -8.00 6.91
CA THR A 76 -32.98 -9.06 7.46
C THR A 76 -33.36 -10.44 6.91
N ASN A 77 -34.64 -10.71 6.66
CA ASN A 77 -35.07 -12.02 6.15
C ASN A 77 -34.54 -12.27 4.74
N GLU A 78 -34.62 -11.27 3.87
CA GLU A 78 -34.06 -11.32 2.52
C GLU A 78 -32.52 -11.41 2.54
N GLN A 79 -31.83 -10.69 3.43
CA GLN A 79 -30.37 -10.83 3.55
C GLN A 79 -29.97 -12.22 4.05
N LEU A 80 -30.69 -12.78 5.03
CA LEU A 80 -30.41 -14.13 5.52
C LEU A 80 -30.63 -15.17 4.41
N ARG A 81 -31.69 -15.03 3.62
CA ARG A 81 -31.94 -15.89 2.45
C ARG A 81 -30.79 -15.87 1.45
N ARG A 82 -30.17 -14.70 1.22
CA ARG A 82 -29.00 -14.59 0.33
C ARG A 82 -27.77 -15.27 0.93
N ILE A 83 -27.55 -15.11 2.23
CA ILE A 83 -26.43 -15.75 2.94
C ILE A 83 -26.56 -17.27 2.92
N THR A 84 -27.76 -17.82 3.14
CA THR A 84 -27.98 -19.27 3.13
C THR A 84 -27.83 -19.92 1.76
N GLN A 85 -27.89 -19.12 0.69
CA GLN A 85 -27.61 -19.57 -0.67
C GLN A 85 -26.11 -19.56 -1.02
N MET A 86 -25.26 -18.98 -0.17
CA MET A 86 -23.82 -18.97 -0.39
C MET A 86 -23.22 -20.36 -0.15
N ARG A 87 -22.33 -20.79 -1.05
CA ARG A 87 -21.58 -22.04 -0.86
C ARG A 87 -20.41 -21.78 0.09
N LEU A 88 -20.58 -22.13 1.35
CA LEU A 88 -19.50 -22.16 2.33
C LEU A 88 -18.71 -23.45 2.17
N VAL A 89 -17.39 -23.35 2.07
CA VAL A 89 -16.48 -24.50 2.01
C VAL A 89 -15.38 -24.31 3.03
N GLU A 90 -15.11 -25.37 3.79
CA GLU A 90 -13.87 -25.53 4.54
C GLU A 90 -12.88 -26.26 3.62
N TYR A 91 -11.61 -25.88 3.68
CA TYR A 91 -10.58 -26.50 2.87
C TYR A 91 -9.27 -26.53 3.64
N ASP A 92 -8.51 -27.60 3.38
CA ASP A 92 -7.11 -27.68 3.73
C ASP A 92 -6.27 -27.47 2.47
N TYR A 93 -5.12 -26.82 2.63
CA TYR A 93 -4.15 -26.76 1.54
C TYR A 93 -3.57 -28.16 1.29
N LYS A 94 -3.28 -28.46 0.03
CA LYS A 94 -2.56 -29.69 -0.29
C LYS A 94 -1.19 -29.69 0.40
N PRO A 95 -0.72 -30.82 0.96
CA PRO A 95 0.52 -30.88 1.72
C PRO A 95 1.74 -30.34 0.94
N GLU A 96 1.82 -30.66 -0.35
CA GLU A 96 2.91 -30.20 -1.23
C GLU A 96 2.94 -28.68 -1.39
N PHE A 97 1.78 -28.02 -1.38
CA PHE A 97 1.68 -26.56 -1.50
C PHE A 97 1.93 -25.87 -0.16
N ALA A 98 1.33 -26.39 0.92
CA ALA A 98 1.51 -25.88 2.27
C ALA A 98 2.99 -25.84 2.69
N SER A 99 3.74 -26.90 2.35
CA SER A 99 5.17 -27.02 2.62
C SER A 99 6.00 -25.91 1.95
N VAL A 100 5.77 -25.66 0.65
CA VAL A 100 6.50 -24.61 -0.10
C VAL A 100 6.18 -23.22 0.45
N MET A 101 4.93 -22.99 0.85
CA MET A 101 4.47 -21.69 1.34
C MET A 101 4.76 -21.47 2.83
N GLY A 102 5.36 -22.44 3.53
CA GLY A 102 5.67 -22.35 4.95
C GLY A 102 4.43 -22.27 5.85
N ILE A 103 3.28 -22.75 5.36
CA ILE A 103 2.04 -22.83 6.12
C ILE A 103 2.12 -24.13 6.91
N LYS A 104 2.44 -24.03 8.20
CA LYS A 104 2.38 -25.19 9.10
C LYS A 104 0.90 -25.44 9.43
N ASP A 105 0.45 -26.68 9.29
CA ASP A 105 -0.89 -27.13 9.69
C ASP A 105 -1.23 -26.54 11.07
N THR A 106 -2.29 -25.73 11.14
CA THR A 106 -2.91 -25.28 12.40
C THR A 106 -3.82 -26.35 12.96
#